data_AF-A0A970TPP5-F1
#
_entry.id   AF-A0A970TPP5-F1
#
_cell.length_a   1.000
_cell.length_b   1.000
_cell.length_c   1.000
_cell.angle_alpha   90.00
_cell.angle_beta   90.00
_cell.angle_gamma   90.00
#
_symmetry.space_group_name_H-M   'P 1'
#
loop_
_entity.id
_entity.type
_entity.pdbx_description
1 polymer ?
#
loop_
_entity_poly.entity_id
_entity_poly.type
_entity_poly.pdbx_seq_one_letter_code
_entity_poly.pdbx_strand_id
1 'polypeptide(L)' 'MEKTGGKRLILGHTPTPIEKVKESLSSNRVLFGGGCVYEELERGLGYLCALELNTFELYYQKNIEYRK' A
#
# COMPACT_ATOMS: atom_id res chain seq x y z
N MET A 1 15.35 3.95 13.52
CA MET A 1 15.61 5.05 12.56
C MET A 1 17.11 5.25 12.28
N GLU A 2 17.99 4.79 13.16
CA GLU A 2 19.45 4.89 12.97
C GLU A 2 19.93 4.26 11.63
N LYS A 3 19.39 3.08 11.27
CA LYS A 3 19.71 2.40 9.99
C LYS A 3 19.19 3.10 8.73
N THR A 4 18.17 3.97 8.84
CA THR A 4 17.62 4.69 7.68
C THR A 4 18.10 6.14 7.62
N GLY A 5 18.93 6.59 8.57
CA GLY A 5 19.40 7.97 8.64
C GLY A 5 18.25 8.98 8.76
N GLY A 6 17.16 8.61 9.42
CA GLY A 6 15.96 9.46 9.56
C GLY A 6 15.04 9.50 8.32
N LYS A 7 15.39 8.81 7.22
CA LYS A 7 14.51 8.71 6.05
C LYS A 7 13.32 7.81 6.35
N ARG A 8 12.15 8.16 5.77
CA ARG A 8 10.98 7.27 5.73
C ARG A 8 11.25 6.09 4.82
N LEU A 9 10.70 4.94 5.19
CA LEU A 9 10.83 3.69 4.47
C LEU A 9 9.46 3.31 3.88
N ILE A 10 9.37 3.31 2.55
CA ILE A 10 8.18 2.87 1.81
C ILE A 10 8.44 1.44 1.35
N LEU A 11 7.56 0.51 1.70
CA LEU A 11 7.77 -0.93 1.55
C LEU A 11 6.63 -1.58 0.78
N GLY A 12 6.96 -2.32 -0.28
CA GLY A 12 6.02 -3.21 -0.95
C GLY A 12 6.16 -4.67 -0.53
N HIS A 13 5.88 -5.56 -1.49
CA HIS A 13 5.95 -7.03 -1.37
C HIS A 13 4.85 -7.69 -0.54
N THR A 14 4.63 -7.28 0.71
CA THR A 14 3.58 -7.88 1.56
C THR A 14 2.21 -7.33 1.21
N PRO A 15 1.25 -8.18 0.79
CA PRO A 15 -0.14 -7.76 0.60
C PRO A 15 -0.69 -7.21 1.92
N THR A 16 -1.21 -6.00 1.89
CA THR A 16 -1.62 -5.25 3.06
C THR A 16 -3.00 -4.66 2.80
N PRO A 17 -4.00 -4.91 3.68
CA PRO A 17 -5.33 -4.32 3.55
C PRO A 17 -5.26 -2.79 3.40
N ILE A 18 -6.11 -2.23 2.54
CA ILE A 18 -6.04 -0.81 2.17
C ILE A 18 -6.13 0.13 3.38
N GLU A 19 -6.88 -0.23 4.42
CA GLU A 19 -6.95 0.56 5.66
C GLU A 19 -5.62 0.59 6.41
N LYS A 20 -4.90 -0.53 6.48
CA LYS A 20 -3.54 -0.58 7.06
C LYS A 20 -2.53 0.21 6.23
N VAL A 21 -2.68 0.22 4.90
CA VAL A 21 -1.88 1.08 4.01
C VAL A 21 -2.09 2.55 4.38
N LYS A 22 -3.36 2.99 4.49
CA LYS A 22 -3.71 4.37 4.89
C LYS A 22 -3.16 4.75 6.26
N GLU A 23 -3.34 3.90 7.27
CA GLU A 23 -2.81 4.11 8.62
C GLU A 23 -1.29 4.31 8.61
N SER A 24 -0.58 3.50 7.80
CA SER A 24 0.88 3.52 7.73
C SER A 24 1.47 4.80 7.12
N LEU A 25 0.69 5.62 6.39
CA LEU A 25 1.17 6.88 5.81
C LEU A 25 1.65 7.89 6.87
N SER A 26 1.09 7.80 8.07
CA SER A 26 1.49 8.61 9.23
C SER A 26 2.79 8.13 9.90
N SER A 27 3.31 6.96 9.50
CA SER A 27 4.48 6.33 10.08
C SER A 27 5.74 6.59 9.24
N ASN A 28 6.91 6.45 9.88
CA ASN A 28 8.19 6.38 9.17
C ASN A 28 8.37 5.04 8.41
N ARG A 29 7.48 4.08 8.63
CA ARG A 29 7.41 2.81 7.90
C ARG A 29 6.05 2.72 7.20
N VAL A 30 6.04 3.08 5.92
CA VAL A 30 4.84 3.07 5.07
C VAL A 30 4.71 1.71 4.42
N LEU A 31 3.61 1.03 4.68
CA LEU A 31 3.24 -0.23 4.05
C LEU A 31 2.52 0.10 2.74
N PHE A 32 3.01 -0.43 1.63
CA PHE A 32 2.60 -0.03 0.29
C PHE A 32 2.39 -1.25 -0.61
N GLY A 33 1.19 -1.83 -0.55
CA GLY A 33 0.85 -2.98 -1.36
C GLY A 33 -0.56 -3.48 -1.09
N GLY A 34 -1.57 -2.87 -1.72
CA GLY A 34 -2.99 -3.22 -1.56
C GLY A 34 -3.39 -4.63 -2.05
N GLY A 35 -2.42 -5.47 -2.40
CA GLY A 35 -2.65 -6.84 -2.84
C GLY A 35 -3.57 -6.94 -4.04
N CYS A 36 -3.31 -6.17 -5.11
CA CYS A 36 -4.16 -6.08 -6.30
C CYS A 36 -4.62 -7.46 -6.83
N VAL A 37 -3.71 -8.43 -6.91
CA VAL A 37 -4.01 -9.80 -7.42
C VAL A 37 -4.70 -10.71 -6.40
N TYR A 38 -4.91 -10.24 -5.17
CA TYR A 38 -5.36 -11.04 -4.03
C TYR A 38 -6.76 -10.63 -3.53
N GLU A 39 -7.59 -10.03 -4.39
CA GLU A 39 -8.94 -9.53 -4.03
C GLU A 39 -9.78 -10.53 -3.23
N GLU A 40 -9.68 -11.83 -3.54
CA GLU A 40 -10.48 -12.88 -2.92
C GLU A 40 -9.81 -13.60 -1.74
N LEU A 41 -8.52 -13.32 -1.46
CA LEU A 41 -7.81 -14.04 -0.40
C LEU A 41 -8.09 -13.47 0.99
N GLU A 42 -8.22 -12.15 1.10
CA GLU A 42 -8.43 -11.47 2.39
C GLU A 42 -9.23 -10.17 2.21
N ARG A 43 -10.12 -9.89 3.16
CA ARG A 43 -10.93 -8.66 3.14
C ARG A 43 -10.03 -7.43 3.17
N GLY A 44 -10.26 -6.52 2.22
CA GLY A 44 -9.52 -5.25 2.13
C GLY A 44 -8.27 -5.31 1.26
N LEU A 45 -7.95 -6.46 0.66
CA LEU A 45 -7.03 -6.57 -0.47
C LEU A 45 -7.76 -6.30 -1.80
N GLY A 46 -7.06 -6.49 -2.93
CA GLY A 46 -7.61 -6.27 -4.27
C GLY A 46 -7.44 -4.85 -4.78
N TYR A 47 -6.43 -4.11 -4.29
CA TYR A 47 -6.15 -2.74 -4.74
C TYR A 47 -4.75 -2.59 -5.32
N LEU A 48 -4.66 -1.92 -6.46
CA LEU A 48 -3.42 -1.33 -6.97
C LEU A 48 -3.24 0.04 -6.31
N CYS A 49 -2.09 0.30 -5.71
CA CYS A 49 -1.80 1.56 -5.04
C CYS A 49 -0.75 2.37 -5.80
N ALA A 50 -0.88 3.69 -5.78
CA ALA A 50 0.11 4.68 -6.21
C ALA A 50 0.28 5.73 -5.11
N LEU A 51 1.51 6.17 -4.84
CA LEU A 51 1.80 7.23 -3.87
C LEU A 51 2.49 8.38 -4.60
N GLU A 52 1.88 9.55 -4.57
CA GLU A 52 2.53 10.78 -5.07
C GLU A 52 3.49 11.28 -3.99
N LEU A 53 4.77 11.50 -4.31
CA LEU A 53 5.81 11.72 -3.30
C LEU A 53 5.93 13.17 -2.82
N ASN A 54 5.45 14.15 -3.59
CA ASN A 54 5.52 15.56 -3.24
C ASN A 54 4.39 15.95 -2.27
N THR A 55 3.18 15.47 -2.51
CA THR A 55 1.97 15.68 -1.70
C THR A 55 1.76 14.59 -0.67
N PHE A 56 2.41 13.43 -0.85
CA PHE A 56 2.22 12.23 -0.04
C PHE A 56 0.79 11.67 -0.09
N GLU A 57 0.11 11.91 -1.21
CA GLU A 57 -1.26 11.47 -1.44
C GLU A 57 -1.30 10.03 -1.97
N LEU A 58 -2.15 9.21 -1.34
CA LEU A 58 -2.39 7.83 -1.73
C LEU A 58 -3.54 7.75 -2.73
N TYR A 59 -3.25 7.21 -3.91
CA TYR A 59 -4.21 6.81 -4.90
C TYR A 59 -4.36 5.29 -4.89
N TYR A 60 -5.58 4.78 -5.06
CA TYR A 60 -5.80 3.34 -5.16
C TYR A 60 -6.94 3.01 -6.10
N GLN A 61 -6.78 1.91 -6.83
CA GLN A 61 -7.73 1.39 -7.80
C GLN A 61 -8.07 -0.04 -7.44
N LYS A 62 -9.37 -0.35 -7.35
CA LYS A 62 -9.84 -1.72 -7.17
C LYS A 62 -9.43 -2.56 -8.40
N ASN A 63 -9.04 -3.81 -8.19
CA ASN A 63 -8.74 -4.76 -9.26
C ASN A 63 -9.87 -4.75 -10.31
N ILE A 64 -9.47 -4.72 -11.59
CA ILE A 64 -10.38 -4.64 -12.74
C ILE A 64 -10.25 -5.87 -13.65
N GLU A 65 -9.47 -6.87 -13.23
CA GLU A 65 -9.25 -8.08 -14.00
C GLU A 65 -10.55 -8.89 -14.04
N TYR A 66 -11.10 -9.03 -15.25
CA TYR A 66 -12.27 -9.86 -15.49
C TYR A 66 -11.86 -11.32 -15.40
N ARG A 67 -12.32 -12.01 -14.36
CA ARG A 67 -12.19 -13.46 -14.25
C ARG A 67 -13.13 -14.12 -15.27
N LYS A 68 -12.58 -14.94 -16.15
CA LYS A 68 -13.33 -15.75 -17.13
C LYS A 68 -14.09 -16.89 -16.47
#